data_AF-A0A1J6JSJ1-F1
#
_entry.id   AF-A0A1J6JSJ1-F1
#
_cell.length_a   1.000
_cell.length_b   1.000
_cell.length_c   1.000
_cell.angle_alpha   90.00
_cell.angle_beta   90.00
_cell.angle_gamma   90.00
#
_symmetry.space_group_name_H-M   'P 1'
#
loop_
_entity.id
_entity.type
_entity.pdbx_description
1 polymer ?
#
loop_
_entity_poly.entity_id
_entity_poly.type
_entity_poly.pdbx_seq_one_letter_code
_entity_poly.pdbx_strand_id
1 'polypeptide(L)'
;MSDLLPDLIKTLKALRLKTLKAEITTLGGRVRNVLFITGDRNYNQEDDLSTSDDHDQQQQQPQYSTISSIQEALKAVMEKSSGDDSAFGSVKRQRTNNINILS
;
A
#
# COMPACT_ATOMS: atom_id res chain seq x y z
N MET A 1 -1.92 -19.44 5.57
CA MET A 1 -1.92 -18.16 4.84
C MET A 1 -1.17 -17.17 5.71
N SER A 2 -0.16 -16.49 5.17
CA SER A 2 0.50 -15.40 5.90
C SER A 2 -0.50 -14.27 6.10
N ASP A 3 -0.66 -13.85 7.33
CA ASP A 3 -1.45 -12.68 7.66
C ASP A 3 -0.66 -11.44 7.20
N LEU A 4 -1.27 -10.63 6.34
CA LEU A 4 -0.63 -9.47 5.69
C LEU A 4 -0.34 -8.35 6.70
N LEU A 5 -1.17 -8.22 7.73
CA LEU A 5 -1.08 -7.13 8.70
C LEU A 5 0.23 -7.18 9.52
N PRO A 6 0.64 -8.32 10.09
CA PRO A 6 1.95 -8.46 10.75
C PRO A 6 3.14 -8.07 9.85
N ASP A 7 3.12 -8.48 8.59
CA ASP A 7 4.23 -8.21 7.66
C ASP A 7 4.27 -6.74 7.24
N LEU A 8 3.10 -6.11 7.06
CA LEU A 8 2.99 -4.68 6.83
C LEU A 8 3.52 -3.88 8.02
N ILE A 9 3.16 -4.26 9.25
CA ILE A 9 3.66 -3.62 10.47
C ILE A 9 5.19 -3.73 10.56
N LYS A 10 5.74 -4.93 10.34
CA LYS A 10 7.20 -5.14 10.34
C LYS A 10 7.90 -4.30 9.27
N THR A 11 7.31 -4.22 8.07
CA THR A 11 7.86 -3.43 6.96
C THR A 11 7.89 -1.94 7.29
N LEU A 12 6.78 -1.40 7.82
CA LEU A 12 6.74 0.01 8.24
C LEU A 12 7.78 0.30 9.33
N LYS A 13 7.98 -0.63 10.27
CA LYS A 13 9.02 -0.53 11.30
C LYS A 13 10.43 -0.52 10.71
N ALA A 14 10.74 -1.47 9.83
CA ALA A 14 12.04 -1.56 9.17
C ALA A 14 12.37 -0.31 8.35
N LEU A 15 11.35 0.34 7.77
CA LEU A 15 11.49 1.59 7.04
C LEU A 15 11.46 2.84 7.93
N ARG A 16 11.37 2.69 9.26
CA ARG A 16 11.26 3.78 10.23
C ARG A 16 10.11 4.73 9.90
N LEU A 17 8.96 4.17 9.55
CA LEU A 17 7.74 4.89 9.21
C LEU A 17 6.72 4.77 10.34
N LYS A 18 5.97 5.85 10.56
CA LYS A 18 4.85 5.91 11.48
C LYS A 18 3.54 6.05 10.72
N THR A 19 2.59 5.18 11.03
CA THR A 19 1.20 5.32 10.57
C THR A 19 0.51 6.43 11.36
N LEU A 20 0.03 7.45 10.64
CA LEU A 20 -0.77 8.53 11.19
C LEU A 20 -2.26 8.21 11.12
N LYS A 21 -2.68 7.53 10.05
CA LYS A 21 -4.08 7.18 9.81
C LYS A 21 -4.17 5.97 8.88
N ALA A 22 -5.11 5.09 9.15
CA ALA A 22 -5.50 4.02 8.23
C ALA A 22 -7.03 3.95 8.18
N GLU A 23 -7.59 4.01 6.97
CA GLU A 23 -9.02 3.86 6.73
C GLU A 23 -9.27 2.70 5.78
N ILE A 24 -10.29 1.92 6.11
CA ILE A 24 -10.81 0.86 5.25
C ILE A 24 -12.27 1.18 5.01
N THR A 25 -12.64 1.41 3.76
CA THR A 25 -14.02 1.68 3.36
C THR A 25 -14.46 0.66 2.35
N THR A 26 -15.67 0.15 2.49
CA THR A 26 -16.25 -0.80 1.53
C THR A 26 -17.48 -0.23 0.85
N LEU A 27 -17.59 -0.35 -0.47
CA LEU A 27 -18.78 0.04 -1.24
C LEU A 27 -19.08 -1.00 -2.33
N GLY A 28 -20.29 -1.57 -2.29
CA GLY A 28 -20.74 -2.55 -3.30
C GLY A 28 -19.80 -3.76 -3.42
N GLY A 29 -19.30 -4.28 -2.29
CA GLY A 29 -18.38 -5.42 -2.24
C GLY A 29 -16.91 -5.10 -2.57
N ARG A 30 -16.58 -3.85 -2.90
CA ARG A 30 -15.19 -3.41 -3.13
C ARG A 30 -14.62 -2.80 -1.87
N VAL A 31 -13.32 -3.01 -1.63
CA VAL A 31 -12.57 -2.43 -0.50
C VAL A 31 -11.65 -1.33 -1.02
N ARG A 32 -11.63 -0.19 -0.32
CA ARG A 32 -10.65 0.88 -0.50
C ARG A 32 -9.87 1.03 0.79
N ASN A 33 -8.54 0.93 0.68
CA ASN A 33 -7.61 1.15 1.78
C ASN A 33 -6.92 2.50 1.57
N VAL A 34 -6.89 3.34 2.59
CA VAL A 34 -6.14 4.60 2.62
C VAL A 34 -5.17 4.55 3.79
N LEU A 35 -3.88 4.72 3.52
CA LEU A 35 -2.82 4.69 4.51
C LEU A 35 -2.06 6.02 4.49
N PHE A 36 -2.06 6.73 5.60
CA PHE A 36 -1.30 7.97 5.80
C PHE A 36 -0.13 7.70 6.73
N ILE A 37 1.10 7.92 6.24
CA ILE A 37 2.36 7.59 6.92
C ILE A 37 3.30 8.80 6.91
N THR A 38 4.24 8.81 7.85
CA THR A 38 5.32 9.78 7.94
C THR A 38 6.61 9.12 8.40
N GLY A 39 7.75 9.81 8.27
CA GLY A 39 9.01 9.37 8.85
C GLY A 39 8.95 9.43 10.38
N ASP A 40 9.38 8.38 11.04
CA ASP A 40 9.40 8.30 12.48
C ASP A 40 10.77 8.72 13.01
N ARG A 41 10.76 9.85 13.73
CA ARG A 41 11.95 10.51 14.26
C ARG A 41 12.42 9.93 15.59
N ASN A 42 11.63 9.03 16.20
CA ASN A 42 11.88 8.52 17.55
C ASN A 42 12.45 7.09 17.56
N TYR A 43 12.67 6.46 16.40
CA TYR A 43 13.20 5.08 16.31
C TYR A 43 14.55 4.85 17.00
N ASN A 44 15.30 5.90 17.32
CA ASN A 44 16.60 5.77 17.99
C ASN A 44 16.48 5.58 19.52
N GLN A 45 15.29 5.66 20.11
CA GLN A 45 15.13 5.71 21.58
C GLN A 45 14.80 4.35 22.21
N GLU A 46 14.29 3.38 21.44
CA GLU A 46 13.65 2.19 22.00
C GLU A 46 14.49 0.89 21.90
N ASP A 47 15.51 0.86 21.03
CA ASP A 47 16.32 -0.35 20.78
C ASP A 47 17.78 -0.25 21.29
N ASP A 48 18.22 0.90 21.81
CA ASP A 48 19.62 1.08 22.24
C ASP A 48 19.73 1.47 23.73
N LEU A 49 19.65 0.46 24.59
CA LEU A 49 20.12 0.54 25.99
C LEU A 49 21.61 0.16 26.11
N SER A 50 22.43 0.44 25.10
CA SER A 50 23.86 0.16 25.15
C SER A 50 24.72 1.25 24.53
N THR A 51 25.35 2.00 25.45
CA THR A 51 26.68 2.62 25.33
C THR A 51 26.80 3.96 24.60
N SER A 52 27.17 4.95 25.41
CA SER A 52 27.87 6.20 25.12
C SER A 52 28.83 6.13 23.92
N ASP A 53 28.79 7.11 23.02
CA ASP A 53 29.86 8.12 22.95
C ASP A 53 29.48 9.29 22.05
N ASP A 54 30.06 10.45 22.37
CA ASP A 54 29.98 11.72 21.66
C ASP A 54 30.29 11.59 20.16
N HIS A 55 29.41 12.11 19.29
CA HIS A 55 29.84 12.77 18.06
C HIS A 55 28.75 13.68 17.46
N ASP A 56 29.17 14.94 17.28
CA ASP A 56 28.47 16.07 16.69
C ASP A 56 27.74 15.85 15.35
N GLN A 57 26.59 16.51 15.26
CA GLN A 57 26.10 17.34 14.13
C GLN A 57 26.23 16.78 12.70
N GLN A 58 25.09 16.33 12.15
CA GLN A 58 24.54 16.63 10.80
C GLN A 58 23.62 15.50 10.32
N GLN A 59 22.36 15.45 10.77
CA GLN A 59 21.40 14.45 10.25
C GLN A 59 19.99 15.04 10.07
N GLN A 60 19.87 16.14 9.32
CA GLN A 60 18.55 16.62 8.87
C GLN A 60 18.21 16.21 7.43
N GLN A 61 19.11 15.53 6.71
CA GLN A 61 18.95 15.20 5.29
C GLN A 61 18.54 13.75 4.93
N PRO A 62 18.78 12.67 5.71
CA PRO A 62 18.53 11.32 5.20
C PRO A 62 17.04 10.96 5.06
N GLN A 63 16.16 11.46 5.94
CA GLN A 63 14.77 10.99 5.98
C GLN A 63 13.92 11.44 4.79
N TYR A 64 14.13 12.65 4.26
CA TYR A 64 13.38 13.14 3.11
C TYR A 64 13.71 12.34 1.84
N SER A 65 14.96 11.89 1.68
CA SER A 65 15.36 11.06 0.54
C SER A 65 14.70 9.67 0.56
N THR A 66 14.55 9.07 1.75
CA THR A 66 13.93 7.74 1.89
C THR A 66 12.41 7.76 1.61
N ILE A 67 11.71 8.82 2.03
CA ILE A 67 10.26 8.92 1.79
C ILE A 67 9.96 9.06 0.29
N SER A 68 10.74 9.87 -0.44
CA SER A 68 10.59 10.03 -1.89
C SER A 68 10.82 8.72 -2.64
N SER A 69 11.82 7.92 -2.27
CA SER A 69 12.08 6.63 -2.92
C SER A 69 10.99 5.59 -2.63
N ILE A 70 10.46 5.57 -1.39
CA ILE A 70 9.28 4.75 -1.05
C ILE A 70 8.08 5.17 -1.89
N GLN A 71 7.82 6.48 -2.03
CA GLN A 71 6.73 7.00 -2.85
C GLN A 71 6.86 6.54 -4.30
N GLU A 72 8.03 6.68 -4.91
CA GLU A 72 8.28 6.27 -6.29
C GLU A 72 8.12 4.76 -6.48
N ALA A 73 8.67 3.96 -5.57
CA ALA A 73 8.55 2.50 -5.61
C ALA A 73 7.08 2.05 -5.53
N LEU A 74 6.30 2.61 -4.60
CA LEU A 74 4.88 2.30 -4.45
C LEU A 74 4.08 2.79 -5.66
N LYS A 75 4.38 3.98 -6.19
CA LYS A 75 3.75 4.53 -7.39
C LYS A 75 3.97 3.61 -8.60
N ALA A 76 5.20 3.15 -8.83
CA ALA A 76 5.52 2.24 -9.92
C ALA A 76 4.75 0.91 -9.83
N VAL A 77 4.54 0.38 -8.62
CA VAL A 77 3.72 -0.83 -8.39
C VAL A 77 2.25 -0.57 -8.74
N MET A 78 1.71 0.58 -8.32
CA MET A 78 0.31 0.94 -8.58
C MET A 78 0.04 1.16 -10.08
N GLU A 79 0.91 1.89 -10.79
CA GLU A 79 0.73 2.19 -12.22
C GLU A 79 0.80 0.93 -13.11
N LYS A 80 1.54 -0.09 -12.69
CA LYS A 80 1.62 -1.37 -13.40
C LYS A 80 0.33 -2.21 -13.28
N SER A 81 -0.46 -2.00 -12.24
CA SER A 81 -1.69 -2.78 -12.01
C SER A 81 -2.88 -2.34 -12.89
N SER A 82 -2.82 -1.15 -13.48
CA SER A 82 -3.93 -0.51 -14.20
C SER A 82 -4.00 -0.80 -15.71
N GLY A 83 -3.14 -1.68 -16.25
CA GLY A 83 -2.91 -1.81 -17.70
C GLY A 83 -3.55 -2.98 -18.45
N ASP A 84 -4.17 -3.98 -17.80
CA ASP A 84 -4.58 -5.22 -18.50
C ASP A 84 -6.03 -5.71 -18.26
N ASP A 85 -6.85 -5.01 -17.47
CA ASP A 85 -8.24 -5.42 -17.21
C ASP A 85 -9.26 -4.82 -18.20
N SER A 86 -8.89 -4.63 -19.46
CA SER A 86 -9.85 -4.20 -20.51
C SER A 86 -10.65 -5.35 -21.15
N ALA A 87 -10.62 -6.58 -20.60
CA ALA A 87 -11.21 -7.75 -21.28
C ALA A 87 -12.21 -8.59 -20.46
N PHE A 88 -12.68 -8.16 -19.29
CA PHE A 88 -13.66 -8.93 -18.50
C PHE A 88 -14.96 -8.16 -18.24
N GLY A 89 -15.66 -7.79 -19.32
CA GLY A 89 -16.91 -7.06 -19.17
C GLY A 89 -17.77 -6.96 -20.42
N SER A 90 -17.84 -7.98 -21.26
CA SER A 90 -18.80 -8.01 -22.37
C SER A 90 -19.28 -9.42 -22.71
N VAL A 91 -19.69 -10.20 -21.71
CA VAL A 91 -20.64 -11.29 -21.99
C VAL A 91 -22.02 -10.66 -22.17
N LYS A 92 -22.28 -10.14 -23.38
CA LYS A 92 -23.63 -9.83 -23.84
C LYS A 92 -24.46 -11.11 -23.67
N ARG A 93 -25.39 -11.11 -22.71
CA ARG A 93 -26.40 -12.17 -22.60
C ARG A 93 -27.27 -12.10 -23.86
N GLN A 94 -27.00 -12.97 -24.81
CA GLN A 94 -27.83 -13.17 -25.99
C GLN A 94 -29.16 -13.75 -25.52
N ARG A 95 -30.23 -12.96 -25.57
CA ARG A 95 -31.61 -13.47 -25.45
C ARG A 95 -31.96 -14.18 -26.76
N THR A 96 -31.99 -15.51 -26.76
CA THR A 96 -32.61 -16.30 -27.83
C THR A 96 -34.11 -16.33 -27.60
N ASN A 97 -34.87 -15.70 -28.50
CA ASN A 97 -36.30 -15.98 -28.64
C ASN A 97 -36.44 -17.19 -29.56
N ASN A 98 -36.86 -18.33 -29.03
CA ASN A 98 -37.22 -19.50 -29.82
C ASN A 98 -38.54 -19.20 -30.55
N ILE A 99 -38.48 -19.07 -31.87
CA ILE A 99 -39.67 -18.98 -32.73
C ILE A 99 -40.13 -20.42 -32.97
N ASN A 100 -41.21 -20.83 -32.32
CA ASN A 100 -41.86 -22.10 -32.64
C ASN A 100 -42.47 -21.98 -34.05
N ILE A 101 -41.93 -22.75 -34.99
CA ILE A 101 -42.53 -22.99 -36.31
C ILE A 101 -43.72 -23.94 -36.10
N LEU A 102 -44.92 -23.44 -36.35
CA LEU A 102 -46.15 -24.22 -36.50
C LEU A 102 -46.91 -23.68 -37.71
N SER A 103 -46.73 -24.35 -38.85
CA SER A 103 -47.73 -24.57 -39.92
C SER A 103 -47.04 -25.21 -41.12
#